data_AF-A0A150P566-F1
#
_entry.id   AF-A0A150P566-F1
#
_cell.length_a   1.000
_cell.length_b   1.000
_cell.length_c   1.000
_cell.angle_alpha   90.00
_cell.angle_beta   90.00
_cell.angle_gamma   90.00
#
_symmetry.space_group_name_H-M   'P 1'
#
loop_
_entity.id
_entity.type
_entity.pdbx_description
1 polymer ?
#
loop_
_entity_poly.entity_id
_entity_poly.type
_entity_poly.pdbx_seq_one_letter_code
_entity_poly.pdbx_strand_id
1 'polypeptide(L)'
;MALAFAAVMSVSGSAMAINQACGYDVVLKNGLRKIPAGKFACGLAEQSGDLWRDDCVFACKWGVMAAPGAAVSANLILRQATTLGHFDCDMISYQFTDSDICMDSFGPNYGIDTKWQKAILASFIAMEDGENGVMKSVLRYYSPLSFALTGTFTPSGGC
;
A
#
# COMPACT_ATOMS: atom_id res chain seq x y z
N MET A 1 -28.00 -25.70 -2.11
CA MET A 1 -26.75 -25.26 -1.45
C MET A 1 -25.58 -25.76 -2.27
N ALA A 2 -24.88 -24.85 -2.95
CA ALA A 2 -23.51 -25.05 -3.44
C ALA A 2 -23.00 -23.66 -3.88
N LEU A 3 -22.37 -22.95 -2.94
CA LEU A 3 -21.63 -21.72 -3.21
C LEU A 3 -20.31 -22.12 -3.90
N ALA A 4 -20.26 -22.00 -5.22
CA ALA A 4 -19.00 -22.06 -5.96
C ALA A 4 -18.40 -20.65 -6.05
N PHE A 5 -17.84 -20.16 -4.95
CA PHE A 5 -16.88 -19.06 -4.96
C PHE A 5 -15.47 -19.65 -4.92
N ALA A 6 -15.14 -20.41 -5.95
CA ALA A 6 -13.76 -20.70 -6.32
C ALA A 6 -13.43 -19.84 -7.54
N ALA A 7 -13.38 -18.51 -7.34
CA ALA A 7 -12.59 -17.69 -8.23
C ALA A 7 -11.13 -18.05 -7.93
N VAL A 8 -10.58 -18.87 -8.82
CA VAL A 8 -9.21 -19.35 -8.83
C VAL A 8 -8.26 -18.15 -8.69
N MET A 9 -7.84 -17.85 -7.47
CA MET A 9 -6.64 -17.05 -7.22
C MET A 9 -5.46 -18.01 -7.23
N SER A 10 -5.17 -18.60 -8.40
CA SER A 10 -3.85 -19.18 -8.64
C SER A 10 -3.02 -18.13 -9.35
N VAL A 11 -2.33 -17.31 -8.57
CA VAL A 11 -1.23 -16.48 -9.09
C VAL A 11 0.03 -17.09 -8.49
N SER A 12 0.88 -17.61 -9.37
CA SER A 12 2.13 -18.28 -9.03
C SER A 12 3.05 -17.32 -8.29
N GLY A 13 3.62 -17.80 -7.18
CA GLY A 13 4.51 -17.03 -6.32
C GLY A 13 5.73 -16.49 -7.06
N SER A 14 5.85 -15.17 -7.00
CA SER A 14 7.07 -14.37 -7.09
C SER A 14 6.70 -13.05 -6.39
N ALA A 15 7.58 -12.51 -5.55
CA ALA A 15 7.37 -11.31 -4.75
C ALA A 15 8.60 -10.45 -4.72
N MET A 16 8.37 -9.18 -5.01
CA MET A 16 9.30 -8.08 -5.04
C MET A 16 8.46 -6.78 -4.83
N ALA A 17 9.01 -5.56 -4.87
CA ALA A 17 8.61 -4.53 -3.90
C ALA A 17 8.04 -3.19 -4.35
N ILE A 18 7.54 -2.46 -3.33
CA ILE A 18 7.21 -1.04 -3.41
C ILE A 18 8.44 -0.29 -3.93
N ASN A 19 8.35 0.17 -5.18
CA ASN A 19 9.44 0.88 -5.81
C ASN A 19 9.63 2.28 -5.17
N GLN A 20 10.80 2.53 -4.59
CA GLN A 20 11.17 3.78 -3.93
C GLN A 20 11.44 4.92 -4.93
N ALA A 21 11.80 4.59 -6.17
CA ALA A 21 11.98 5.59 -7.21
C ALA A 21 10.64 6.22 -7.63
N CYS A 22 9.52 5.65 -7.18
CA CYS A 22 8.18 6.01 -7.59
C CYS A 22 7.39 6.80 -6.55
N GLY A 23 6.77 7.88 -7.03
CA GLY A 23 5.52 8.36 -6.46
C GLY A 23 4.34 7.56 -7.02
N TYR A 24 3.24 7.52 -6.28
CA TYR A 24 2.00 6.86 -6.67
C TYR A 24 0.85 7.85 -6.58
N ASP A 25 0.02 7.90 -7.61
CA ASP A 25 -1.29 8.54 -7.60
C ASP A 25 -2.29 7.66 -6.86
N VAL A 26 -2.89 8.20 -5.80
CA VAL A 26 -3.82 7.45 -4.95
C VAL A 26 -5.26 7.83 -5.28
N VAL A 27 -6.06 6.81 -5.56
CA VAL A 27 -7.51 6.93 -5.72
C VAL A 27 -8.20 6.01 -4.73
N LEU A 28 -9.06 6.59 -3.88
CA LEU A 28 -9.93 5.83 -2.98
C LEU A 28 -11.29 5.63 -3.59
N LYS A 29 -11.92 4.50 -3.30
CA LYS A 29 -13.29 4.20 -3.72
C LYS A 29 -14.14 3.79 -2.52
N ASN A 30 -15.27 4.48 -2.36
CA ASN A 30 -16.28 4.23 -1.33
C ASN A 30 -17.50 3.48 -1.87
N GLY A 31 -17.27 2.51 -2.76
CA GLY A 31 -18.31 1.77 -3.49
C GLY A 31 -18.83 2.54 -4.71
N LEU A 32 -19.34 3.77 -4.53
CA LEU A 32 -20.04 4.51 -5.58
C LEU A 32 -19.18 5.57 -6.29
N ARG A 33 -18.17 6.15 -5.62
CA ARG A 33 -17.37 7.23 -6.18
C ARG A 33 -15.88 6.91 -6.09
N LYS A 34 -15.13 7.32 -7.12
CA LYS A 34 -13.67 7.42 -7.11
C LYS A 34 -13.30 8.81 -6.58
N ILE A 35 -12.39 8.86 -5.62
CA ILE A 35 -11.98 10.06 -4.91
C ILE A 35 -10.46 10.18 -5.07
N PRO A 36 -9.95 11.23 -5.73
CA PRO A 36 -8.51 11.47 -5.76
C PRO A 36 -8.06 11.77 -4.34
N ALA A 37 -7.11 10.98 -3.82
CA ALA A 37 -6.66 11.03 -2.44
C ALA A 37 -5.19 11.47 -2.33
N GLY A 38 -4.62 12.01 -3.41
CA GLY A 38 -3.30 12.63 -3.40
C GLY A 38 -2.19 11.70 -3.88
N LYS A 39 -0.98 11.94 -3.40
CA LYS A 39 0.25 11.25 -3.79
C LYS A 39 0.81 10.44 -2.62
N PHE A 40 1.40 9.31 -2.95
CA PHE A 40 2.00 8.40 -2.00
C PHE A 40 3.42 8.07 -2.45
N ALA A 41 4.37 8.01 -1.53
CA ALA A 41 5.74 7.62 -1.83
C ALA A 41 6.32 6.89 -0.62
N CYS A 42 7.22 5.95 -0.86
CA CYS A 42 7.84 5.14 0.17
C CYS A 42 9.37 5.17 0.04
N GLY A 43 10.05 5.09 1.17
CA GLY A 43 11.46 4.77 1.26
C GLY A 43 11.65 3.50 2.08
N LEU A 44 12.62 2.66 1.72
CA LEU A 44 13.03 1.52 2.52
C LEU A 44 13.58 2.06 3.85
N ALA A 45 13.00 1.61 4.93
CA ALA A 45 13.42 1.97 6.28
C ALA A 45 14.39 0.94 6.84
N GLU A 46 14.00 -0.35 6.77
CA GLU A 46 14.76 -1.45 7.35
C GLU A 46 14.40 -2.78 6.68
N GLN A 47 15.35 -3.72 6.70
CA GLN A 47 15.11 -5.13 6.40
C GLN A 47 14.96 -5.90 7.71
N SER A 48 13.85 -6.61 7.89
CA SER A 48 13.54 -7.35 9.11
C SER A 48 12.98 -8.72 8.74
N GLY A 49 13.59 -9.81 9.20
CA GLY A 49 13.19 -11.16 8.82
C GLY A 49 13.25 -12.15 9.98
N ASP A 50 12.59 -13.29 9.80
CA ASP A 50 12.80 -14.50 10.59
C ASP A 50 13.58 -15.55 9.78
N LEU A 51 13.87 -16.70 10.39
CA LEU A 51 14.63 -17.79 9.75
C LEU A 51 13.97 -18.35 8.47
N TRP A 52 12.71 -18.02 8.20
CA TRP A 52 11.89 -18.60 7.15
C TRP A 52 11.35 -17.55 6.16
N ARG A 53 11.33 -16.27 6.54
CA ARG A 53 10.82 -15.14 5.75
C ARG A 53 11.54 -13.84 6.09
N ASP A 54 12.11 -13.19 5.08
CA ASP A 54 12.50 -11.80 5.17
C ASP A 54 11.28 -10.91 4.87
N ASP A 55 11.14 -9.81 5.62
CA ASP A 55 10.20 -8.75 5.35
C ASP A 55 10.95 -7.43 5.12
N CYS A 56 10.45 -6.60 4.22
CA CYS A 56 10.97 -5.27 3.97
C CYS A 56 10.03 -4.23 4.57
N VAL A 57 10.57 -3.33 5.38
CA VAL A 57 9.82 -2.27 6.04
C VAL A 57 10.03 -0.97 5.27
N PHE A 58 8.92 -0.37 4.84
CA PHE A 58 8.88 0.88 4.10
C PHE A 58 8.26 1.99 4.94
N ALA A 59 8.97 3.11 5.05
CA ALA A 59 8.42 4.34 5.60
C ALA A 59 7.81 5.17 4.48
N CYS A 60 6.49 5.33 4.52
CA CYS A 60 5.73 5.98 3.47
C CYS A 60 5.13 7.30 3.92
N LYS A 61 5.03 8.22 2.96
CA LYS A 61 4.36 9.52 3.08
C LYS A 61 3.19 9.55 2.12
N TRP A 62 2.03 9.88 2.66
CA TRP A 62 0.82 10.09 1.88
C TRP A 62 0.38 11.55 2.01
N GLY A 63 0.53 12.32 0.93
CA GLY A 63 0.19 13.74 0.89
C GLY A 63 -1.03 14.03 0.01
N VAL A 64 -1.87 14.97 0.43
CA VAL A 64 -2.94 15.53 -0.41
C VAL A 64 -2.95 17.05 -0.32
N MET A 65 -3.29 17.70 -1.44
CA MET A 65 -3.59 19.13 -1.48
C MET A 65 -5.11 19.28 -1.34
N ALA A 66 -5.59 19.56 -0.13
CA ALA A 66 -7.02 19.68 0.15
C ALA A 66 -7.60 21.03 -0.34
N ALA A 67 -6.75 22.06 -0.46
CA ALA A 67 -7.02 23.37 -1.04
C ALA A 67 -5.69 24.09 -1.37
N PRO A 68 -5.67 25.16 -2.18
CA PRO A 68 -4.46 25.98 -2.35
C PRO A 68 -3.95 26.46 -0.98
N GLY A 69 -2.75 26.01 -0.59
CA GLY A 69 -2.11 26.39 0.68
C GLY A 69 -2.36 25.45 1.88
N ALA A 70 -3.24 24.45 1.76
CA ALA A 70 -3.48 23.46 2.82
C ALA A 70 -3.04 22.06 2.35
N ALA A 71 -1.77 21.75 2.59
CA ALA A 71 -1.21 20.42 2.37
C ALA A 71 -1.35 19.58 3.64
N VAL A 72 -1.93 18.39 3.52
CA VAL A 72 -2.01 17.42 4.62
C VAL A 72 -1.12 16.23 4.27
N SER A 73 -0.25 15.82 5.18
CA SER A 73 0.55 14.60 5.03
C SER A 73 0.32 13.62 6.18
N ALA A 74 0.28 12.35 5.83
CA ALA A 74 0.16 11.22 6.73
C ALA A 74 1.39 10.33 6.60
N ASN A 75 1.76 9.69 7.71
CA ASN A 75 2.87 8.74 7.78
C ASN A 75 2.29 7.34 7.93
N LEU A 76 2.78 6.42 7.11
CA LEU A 76 2.37 5.03 7.09
C LEU A 76 3.63 4.18 7.01
N ILE A 77 3.75 3.19 7.88
CA ILE A 77 4.80 2.19 7.82
C ILE A 77 4.18 0.92 7.25
N LEU A 78 4.75 0.45 6.15
CA LEU A 78 4.30 -0.75 5.46
C LEU A 78 5.35 -1.84 5.60
N ARG A 79 4.87 -3.06 5.81
CA ARG A 79 5.65 -4.27 5.74
C ARG A 79 5.28 -5.00 4.47
N GLN A 80 6.29 -5.46 3.76
CA GLN A 80 6.11 -6.25 2.56
C GLN A 80 6.82 -7.58 2.71
N ALA A 81 6.10 -8.67 2.43
CA ALA A 81 6.70 -10.00 2.45
C ALA A 81 7.61 -10.19 1.22
N THR A 82 8.84 -10.67 1.44
CA THR A 82 9.70 -11.13 0.35
C THR A 82 9.26 -12.50 -0.15
N THR A 83 9.62 -12.87 -1.37
CA THR A 83 9.49 -14.27 -1.84
C THR A 83 10.84 -14.93 -2.04
N LEU A 84 10.74 -16.26 -2.07
CA LEU A 84 11.73 -17.18 -2.59
C LEU A 84 12.28 -16.69 -3.94
N GLY A 85 13.47 -16.08 -3.91
CA GLY A 85 14.18 -15.56 -5.09
C GLY A 85 14.71 -14.14 -4.92
N HIS A 86 14.10 -13.34 -4.03
CA HIS A 86 14.42 -11.92 -3.86
C HIS A 86 14.44 -11.52 -2.37
N PHE A 87 15.50 -11.94 -1.67
CA PHE A 87 15.71 -11.72 -0.24
C PHE A 87 16.36 -10.37 0.10
N ASP A 88 16.83 -9.64 -0.91
CA ASP A 88 17.51 -8.35 -0.72
C ASP A 88 16.50 -7.20 -0.82
N CYS A 89 16.18 -6.59 0.32
CA CYS A 89 15.23 -5.48 0.39
C CYS A 89 15.67 -4.25 -0.40
N ASP A 90 16.97 -4.01 -0.55
CA ASP A 90 17.48 -2.86 -1.30
C ASP A 90 17.25 -3.06 -2.80
N MET A 91 17.63 -4.23 -3.32
CA MET A 91 17.44 -4.56 -4.73
C MET A 91 15.97 -4.54 -5.17
N ILE A 92 15.09 -5.15 -4.38
CA ILE A 92 13.66 -5.21 -4.73
C ILE A 92 13.00 -3.84 -4.71
N SER A 93 13.52 -2.92 -3.92
CA SER A 93 12.96 -1.58 -3.77
C SER A 93 13.11 -0.69 -5.01
N TYR A 94 13.77 -1.18 -6.06
CA TYR A 94 13.93 -0.52 -7.35
C TYR A 94 13.16 -1.19 -8.49
N GLN A 95 12.36 -2.23 -8.22
CA GLN A 95 11.65 -3.02 -9.22
C GLN A 95 10.21 -3.30 -8.78
N PHE A 96 9.24 -3.17 -9.68
CA PHE A 96 7.84 -3.50 -9.39
C PHE A 96 7.61 -4.99 -9.30
N THR A 97 6.79 -5.45 -8.34
CA THR A 97 6.36 -6.86 -8.29
C THR A 97 5.12 -7.12 -7.44
N ASP A 98 4.43 -8.20 -7.79
CA ASP A 98 3.52 -9.02 -7.00
C ASP A 98 3.94 -9.25 -5.53
N SER A 99 3.58 -8.35 -4.62
CA SER A 99 3.83 -8.57 -3.18
C SER A 99 2.61 -8.32 -2.33
N ASP A 100 2.54 -9.09 -1.24
CA ASP A 100 1.62 -8.83 -0.14
C ASP A 100 2.21 -7.73 0.75
N ILE A 101 1.47 -6.65 0.88
CA ILE A 101 1.84 -5.46 1.64
C ILE A 101 0.81 -5.28 2.76
N CYS A 102 1.27 -5.10 3.97
CA CYS A 102 0.41 -4.81 5.12
C CYS A 102 0.99 -3.67 5.96
N MET A 103 0.17 -3.09 6.84
CA MET A 103 0.69 -2.13 7.81
C MET A 103 1.62 -2.82 8.82
N ASP A 104 2.73 -2.16 9.14
CA ASP A 104 3.53 -2.56 10.29
C ASP A 104 2.78 -2.20 11.58
N SER A 105 2.87 -3.07 12.58
CA SER A 105 2.35 -2.85 13.93
C SER A 105 3.11 -1.81 14.75
N PHE A 106 4.27 -1.35 14.27
CA PHE A 106 5.13 -0.39 14.97
C PHE A 106 4.56 1.04 14.98
N GLY A 107 3.59 1.27 15.87
CA GLY A 107 3.03 2.58 16.16
C GLY A 107 1.80 2.96 15.34
N PRO A 108 1.25 4.17 15.57
CA PRO A 108 0.04 4.62 14.88
C PRO A 108 0.34 4.95 13.42
N ASN A 109 -0.28 4.17 12.53
CA ASN A 109 -0.28 4.41 11.10
C ASN A 109 -1.38 5.39 10.71
N TYR A 110 -1.06 6.35 9.85
CA TYR A 110 -2.00 7.36 9.38
C TYR A 110 -2.16 7.30 7.87
N GLY A 111 -3.37 7.55 7.40
CA GLY A 111 -3.68 7.73 5.98
C GLY A 111 -4.46 9.03 5.76
N ILE A 112 -4.81 9.28 4.50
CA ILE A 112 -5.68 10.39 4.10
C ILE A 112 -7.08 9.85 3.84
N ASP A 113 -8.08 10.32 4.58
CA ASP A 113 -9.46 9.87 4.42
C ASP A 113 -10.16 10.46 3.18
N THR A 114 -11.41 10.07 2.96
CA THR A 114 -12.22 10.57 1.83
C THR A 114 -12.58 12.06 1.92
N LYS A 115 -12.28 12.71 3.05
CA LYS A 115 -12.46 14.15 3.27
C LYS A 115 -11.14 14.91 3.17
N TRP A 116 -10.08 14.25 2.69
CA TRP A 116 -8.73 14.80 2.58
C TRP A 116 -8.09 15.19 3.92
N GLN A 117 -8.47 14.47 4.99
CA GLN A 117 -7.94 14.68 6.33
C GLN A 117 -7.03 13.53 6.76
N LYS A 118 -6.02 13.85 7.57
CA LYS A 118 -5.18 12.84 8.21
C LYS A 118 -6.00 12.08 9.24
N ALA A 119 -6.07 10.76 9.11
CA ALA A 119 -6.79 9.88 10.03
C ALA A 119 -5.98 8.62 10.36
N ILE A 120 -6.17 8.08 11.56
CA ILE A 120 -5.49 6.85 11.99
C ILE A 120 -6.10 5.66 11.25
N LEU A 121 -5.25 4.81 10.67
CA LEU A 121 -5.63 3.58 10.01
C LEU A 121 -5.70 2.43 11.02
N ALA A 122 -6.78 1.66 10.96
CA ALA A 122 -6.99 0.42 11.70
C ALA A 122 -6.47 -0.81 10.96
N SER A 123 -6.56 -0.80 9.64
CA SER A 123 -5.98 -1.86 8.79
C SER A 123 -5.60 -1.30 7.43
N PHE A 124 -4.55 -1.86 6.85
CA PHE A 124 -4.14 -1.63 5.47
C PHE A 124 -3.56 -2.95 4.96
N ILE A 125 -4.15 -3.46 3.89
CA ILE A 125 -3.69 -4.65 3.17
C ILE A 125 -3.68 -4.27 1.70
N ALA A 126 -2.58 -4.52 1.01
CA ALA A 126 -2.45 -4.25 -0.41
C ALA A 126 -1.72 -5.40 -1.11
N MET A 127 -1.98 -5.49 -2.41
CA MET A 127 -1.22 -6.31 -3.33
C MET A 127 -0.70 -5.39 -4.44
N GLU A 128 0.59 -5.44 -4.69
CA GLU A 128 1.21 -4.83 -5.87
C GLU A 128 1.11 -5.78 -7.07
N ASP A 129 1.08 -5.23 -8.29
CA ASP A 129 1.13 -5.97 -9.55
C ASP A 129 2.50 -5.75 -10.20
N GLY A 130 3.21 -6.83 -10.49
CA GLY A 130 4.58 -6.76 -10.97
C GLY A 130 4.78 -6.30 -12.41
N GLU A 131 3.74 -6.31 -13.23
CA GLU A 131 3.87 -5.83 -14.60
C GLU A 131 3.79 -4.31 -14.70
N ASN A 132 3.03 -3.67 -13.82
CA ASN A 132 2.66 -2.26 -13.94
C ASN A 132 2.86 -1.45 -12.65
N GLY A 133 3.28 -2.07 -11.54
CA GLY A 133 3.50 -1.42 -10.25
C GLY A 133 2.23 -0.89 -9.58
N VAL A 134 1.04 -1.26 -10.06
CA VAL A 134 -0.22 -0.77 -9.50
C VAL A 134 -0.54 -1.53 -8.23
N MET A 135 -0.54 -0.84 -7.08
CA MET A 135 -1.00 -1.43 -5.83
C MET A 135 -2.50 -1.27 -5.65
N LYS A 136 -3.18 -2.38 -5.35
CA LYS A 136 -4.60 -2.40 -4.96
C LYS A 136 -4.69 -2.69 -3.48
N SER A 137 -5.36 -1.83 -2.73
CA SER A 137 -5.47 -1.98 -1.28
C SER A 137 -6.90 -2.02 -0.78
N VAL A 138 -7.05 -2.60 0.40
CA VAL A 138 -8.22 -2.50 1.27
C VAL A 138 -7.74 -1.88 2.57
N LEU A 139 -8.29 -0.71 2.90
CA LEU A 139 -7.92 0.05 4.09
C LEU A 139 -9.13 0.42 4.93
N ARG A 140 -8.93 0.52 6.23
CA ARG A 140 -9.97 0.85 7.21
C ARG A 140 -9.41 1.85 8.20
N TYR A 141 -10.17 2.89 8.53
CA TYR A 141 -9.77 3.88 9.53
C TYR A 141 -10.26 3.50 10.93
N TYR A 142 -9.59 3.98 11.98
CA TYR A 142 -10.09 3.91 13.36
C TYR A 142 -11.26 4.88 13.54
N SER A 143 -12.45 4.42 13.16
CA SER A 143 -13.71 5.12 13.42
C SER A 143 -14.82 4.09 13.64
N PRO A 144 -15.75 4.32 14.58
CA PRO A 144 -16.86 3.39 14.84
C PRO A 144 -17.79 3.18 13.63
N LEU A 145 -17.76 4.10 12.66
CA LEU A 145 -18.55 4.04 11.43
C LEU A 145 -17.68 3.74 10.19
N SER A 146 -16.42 3.33 10.38
CA SER A 146 -15.49 3.12 9.27
C SER A 146 -15.77 1.79 8.57
N PHE A 147 -16.11 1.91 7.29
CA PHE A 147 -16.21 0.81 6.33
C PHE A 147 -14.85 0.59 5.65
N ALA A 148 -14.62 -0.63 5.18
CA ALA A 148 -13.46 -0.92 4.34
C ALA A 148 -13.56 -0.11 3.03
N LEU A 149 -12.50 0.63 2.72
CA LEU A 149 -12.35 1.40 1.50
C LEU A 149 -11.32 0.69 0.62
N THR A 150 -11.59 0.65 -0.68
CA THR A 150 -10.60 0.14 -1.63
C THR A 150 -9.76 1.30 -2.14
N GLY A 151 -8.44 1.16 -2.08
CA GLY A 151 -7.47 2.10 -2.64
C GLY A 151 -6.83 1.53 -3.91
N THR A 152 -6.44 2.42 -4.83
CA THR A 152 -5.61 2.11 -5.97
C THR A 152 -4.47 3.12 -6.02
N PHE A 153 -3.24 2.62 -6.04
CA PHE A 153 -2.00 3.39 -6.05
C PHE A 153 -1.33 3.10 -7.38
N THR A 154 -1.34 4.08 -8.27
CA THR A 154 -0.80 3.94 -9.64
C THR A 154 0.53 4.67 -9.70
N PRO A 155 1.63 4.06 -10.18
CA PRO A 155 2.89 4.77 -10.34
C PRO A 155 2.69 6.05 -11.15
N SER A 156 3.18 7.17 -10.62
CA SER A 156 3.14 8.45 -11.32
C SER A 156 4.24 8.48 -12.39
N GLY A 157 3.92 8.95 -13.60
CA GLY A 157 4.85 8.94 -14.72
C GLY A 157 6.23 9.53 -14.38
N GLY A 158 7.29 8.80 -14.70
CA GLY A 158 8.66 9.08 -14.24
C GLY A 158 9.35 7.88 -13.58
N CYS A 159 8.58 6.80 -13.39
CA CYS A 159 9.02 5.42 -13.29
C CYS A 159 8.90 4.74 -14.66
#